data_AF-A0A662S0N2-F1
#
_entry.id   AF-A0A662S0N2-F1
#
_cell.length_a   1.000
_cell.length_b   1.000
_cell.length_c   1.000
_cell.angle_alpha   90.00
_cell.angle_beta   90.00
_cell.angle_gamma   90.00
#
_symmetry.space_group_name_H-M   'P 1'
#
loop_
_entity.id
_entity.type
_entity.pdbx_description
1 polymer ?
#
loop_
_entity_poly.entity_id
_entity_poly.type
_entity_poly.pdbx_seq_one_letter_code
_entity_poly.pdbx_strand_id
1 'polypeptide(L)'
;MRVIPRRKKKTKKYRGSRFHGYGKLRQHRGGGRRGGRGRAGLHKHKWTWTTAKDPEYFGRGRRGFKRPGAIQPRVINLGQIEERLEQFSSLNVVSKTEDGKLEIDLVKAGYDKVLGMGKLSSPIIIKCKAFTETAIKKIEEAGGKAIVIQ
;
A
#
# COMPACT_ATOMS: atom_id res chain seq x y z
N MET A 1 -7.95 35.09 16.48
CA MET A 1 -6.89 34.09 16.18
C MET A 1 -7.04 32.89 17.12
N ARG A 2 -7.33 31.69 16.61
CA ARG A 2 -7.34 30.45 17.42
C ARG A 2 -5.89 30.00 17.61
N VAL A 3 -5.33 30.19 18.80
CA VAL A 3 -3.99 29.69 19.15
C VAL A 3 -4.08 28.18 19.38
N ILE A 4 -3.23 27.40 18.72
CA ILE A 4 -3.13 25.94 18.93
C ILE A 4 -2.76 25.71 20.41
N PRO A 5 -3.58 25.01 21.21
CA PRO A 5 -3.31 24.80 22.63
C PRO A 5 -2.06 23.94 22.81
N ARG A 6 -0.96 24.56 23.27
CA ARG A 6 0.28 23.86 23.63
C ARG A 6 0.16 23.31 25.06
N ARG A 7 -0.21 22.03 25.18
CA ARG A 7 -0.31 21.36 26.48
C ARG A 7 1.06 21.31 27.18
N LYS A 8 1.10 21.72 28.45
CA LYS A 8 2.31 21.65 29.28
C LYS A 8 2.75 20.18 29.46
N LYS A 9 4.06 19.91 29.41
CA LYS A 9 4.63 18.57 29.64
C LYS A 9 4.30 18.07 31.04
N LYS A 10 4.04 16.76 31.19
CA LYS A 10 3.75 16.10 32.48
C LYS A 10 4.80 16.40 33.57
N THR A 11 6.05 16.60 33.18
CA THR A 11 7.17 16.92 34.08
C THR A 11 6.89 18.16 34.93
N LYS A 12 6.20 19.17 34.39
CA LYS A 12 5.85 20.39 35.15
C LYS A 12 4.90 20.10 36.31
N LYS A 13 3.94 19.18 36.13
CA LYS A 13 3.00 18.72 37.18
C LYS A 13 3.67 17.84 38.23
N TYR A 14 4.65 17.02 37.82
CA TYR A 14 5.32 16.06 38.71
C TYR A 14 6.51 16.63 39.49
N ARG A 15 6.90 17.91 39.31
CA ARG A 15 7.90 18.54 40.18
C ARG A 15 7.37 18.58 41.62
N GLY A 16 8.19 18.21 42.60
CA GLY A 16 7.77 18.03 43.99
C GLY A 16 7.22 16.64 44.31
N SER A 17 6.99 15.78 43.30
CA SER A 17 6.70 14.37 43.54
C SER A 17 7.99 13.58 43.76
N ARG A 18 7.98 12.65 44.73
CA ARG A 18 9.17 11.88 45.12
C ARG A 18 9.72 10.97 44.00
N PHE A 19 8.87 10.46 43.11
CA PHE A 19 9.25 9.43 42.12
C PHE A 19 8.83 9.72 40.66
N HIS A 20 8.24 10.88 40.36
CA HIS A 20 7.81 11.24 39.00
C HIS A 20 6.89 10.22 38.28
N GLY A 21 6.17 9.39 39.05
CA GLY A 21 5.27 8.35 38.52
C GLY A 21 5.98 7.07 38.04
N TYR A 22 7.26 6.89 38.36
CA TYR A 22 8.02 5.70 37.98
C TYR A 22 7.90 4.51 38.96
N GLY A 23 7.04 4.62 39.96
CA GLY A 23 6.85 3.61 41.02
C GLY A 23 7.74 3.86 42.24
N LYS A 24 8.08 2.79 42.97
CA LYS A 24 8.92 2.84 44.18
C LYS A 24 10.40 3.09 43.86
N LEU A 25 11.25 3.09 44.90
CA LEU A 25 12.70 3.19 44.76
C LEU A 25 13.26 2.07 43.85
N ARG A 26 14.33 2.39 43.11
CA ARG A 26 15.07 1.48 42.22
C ARG A 26 14.31 0.98 40.98
N GLN A 27 13.13 1.53 40.65
CA GLN A 27 12.31 1.05 39.54
C GLN A 27 12.68 1.62 38.15
N HIS A 28 13.12 2.87 38.05
CA HIS A 28 13.51 3.50 36.77
C HIS A 28 15.03 3.58 36.63
N ARG A 29 15.62 2.48 36.11
CA ARG A 29 17.07 2.32 35.91
C ARG A 29 17.38 2.07 34.42
N GLY A 30 18.66 1.84 34.12
CA GLY A 30 19.18 1.60 32.77
C GLY A 30 18.73 0.28 32.11
N GLY A 31 19.54 -0.23 31.18
CA GLY A 31 19.18 -1.33 30.29
C GLY A 31 18.74 -2.63 30.98
N GLY A 32 19.32 -2.97 32.14
CA GLY A 32 18.95 -4.17 32.89
C GLY A 32 17.47 -4.18 33.27
N ARG A 33 16.91 -3.03 33.61
CA ARG A 33 15.49 -2.91 33.98
C ARG A 33 14.53 -3.13 32.81
N ARG A 34 15.00 -2.86 31.59
CA ARG A 34 14.25 -3.12 30.34
C ARG A 34 14.46 -4.55 29.81
N GLY A 35 15.23 -5.37 30.52
CA GLY A 35 15.64 -6.70 30.06
C GLY A 35 16.55 -6.62 28.84
N GLY A 36 17.51 -5.68 28.83
CA GLY A 36 18.44 -5.44 27.73
C GLY A 36 18.08 -4.23 26.87
N ARG A 37 19.00 -3.83 25.98
CA ARG A 37 18.78 -2.73 25.03
C ARG A 37 18.15 -3.26 23.74
N GLY A 38 17.20 -2.52 23.17
CA GLY A 38 16.53 -2.88 21.92
C GLY A 38 15.81 -4.23 22.01
N ARG A 39 16.04 -5.08 21.00
CA ARG A 39 15.43 -6.40 20.83
C ARG A 39 16.21 -7.54 21.52
N ALA A 40 17.03 -7.20 22.51
CA ALA A 40 17.72 -8.20 23.31
C ALA A 40 16.73 -9.10 24.06
N GLY A 41 17.02 -10.41 24.08
CA GLY A 41 16.24 -11.40 24.82
C GLY A 41 15.00 -11.93 24.12
N LEU A 42 14.70 -11.50 22.88
CA LEU A 42 13.51 -11.97 22.15
C LEU A 42 13.50 -13.49 21.95
N HIS A 43 14.64 -14.16 21.92
CA HIS A 43 14.75 -15.64 21.87
C HIS A 43 15.16 -16.25 23.24
N LYS A 44 14.98 -15.52 24.33
CA LYS A 44 15.36 -15.93 25.70
C LYS A 44 14.31 -15.46 26.70
N HIS A 45 14.66 -14.56 27.63
CA HIS A 45 13.77 -14.07 28.68
C HIS A 45 12.60 -13.18 28.21
N LYS A 46 12.57 -12.78 26.93
CA LYS A 46 11.41 -12.12 26.29
C LYS A 46 10.71 -13.00 25.26
N TRP A 47 10.97 -14.31 25.27
CA TRP A 47 10.35 -15.26 24.33
C TRP A 47 8.82 -15.20 24.37
N THR A 48 8.23 -15.05 25.55
CA THR A 48 6.77 -14.88 25.72
C THR A 48 6.22 -13.70 24.93
N TRP A 49 6.94 -12.57 24.84
CA TRP A 49 6.53 -11.44 24.03
C TRP A 49 6.59 -11.77 22.53
N THR A 50 7.64 -12.46 22.09
CA THR A 50 7.78 -12.88 20.69
C THR A 50 6.65 -13.82 20.30
N THR A 51 6.42 -14.88 21.06
CA THR A 51 5.35 -15.84 20.75
C THR A 51 3.96 -15.22 20.80
N ALA A 52 3.72 -14.21 21.66
CA ALA A 52 2.41 -13.58 21.78
C ALA A 52 2.15 -12.43 20.79
N LYS A 53 3.20 -11.71 20.36
CA LYS A 53 3.05 -10.46 19.57
C LYS A 53 3.65 -10.53 18.17
N ASP A 54 4.72 -11.30 17.97
CA ASP A 54 5.37 -11.46 16.66
C ASP A 54 5.99 -12.86 16.55
N PRO A 55 5.16 -13.91 16.40
CA PRO A 55 5.65 -15.30 16.33
C PRO A 55 6.62 -15.51 15.17
N GLU A 56 6.42 -14.74 14.10
CA GLU A 56 7.16 -14.84 12.86
C GLU A 56 8.50 -14.09 12.87
N TYR A 57 8.82 -13.39 13.96
CA TYR A 57 9.97 -12.50 14.08
C TYR A 57 11.28 -13.12 13.58
N PHE A 58 11.59 -14.36 13.99
CA PHE A 58 12.83 -15.06 13.63
C PHE A 58 12.76 -15.80 12.29
N GLY A 59 11.56 -16.18 11.84
CA GLY A 59 11.33 -16.86 10.56
C GLY A 59 11.07 -15.92 9.38
N ARG A 60 10.97 -14.61 9.62
CA ARG A 60 10.71 -13.61 8.59
C ARG A 60 11.87 -13.59 7.56
N GLY A 61 11.52 -13.76 6.29
CA GLY A 61 12.49 -13.73 5.19
C GLY A 61 13.30 -15.02 4.99
N ARG A 62 13.10 -16.06 5.82
CA ARG A 62 13.67 -17.40 5.62
C ARG A 62 12.68 -18.41 5.02
N ARG A 63 11.45 -17.97 4.77
CA ARG A 63 10.40 -18.78 4.14
C ARG A 63 10.49 -18.63 2.62
N GLY A 64 10.64 -19.75 1.91
CA GLY A 64 10.77 -19.78 0.45
C GLY A 64 12.16 -19.36 -0.05
N PHE A 65 12.23 -18.91 -1.31
CA PHE A 65 13.45 -18.45 -1.97
C PHE A 65 13.26 -17.05 -2.55
N LYS A 66 14.34 -16.26 -2.65
CA LYS A 66 14.32 -14.93 -3.28
C LYS A 66 14.66 -15.06 -4.76
N ARG A 67 13.72 -14.73 -5.65
CA ARG A 67 13.99 -14.67 -7.09
C ARG A 67 14.85 -13.43 -7.42
N PRO A 68 16.00 -13.56 -8.11
CA PRO A 68 16.70 -12.41 -8.66
C PRO A 68 15.85 -11.79 -9.80
N GLY A 69 15.74 -10.46 -9.85
CA GLY A 69 14.94 -9.78 -10.89
C GLY A 69 13.44 -10.09 -10.82
N ALA A 70 12.79 -9.75 -9.70
CA ALA A 70 11.34 -9.83 -9.61
C ALA A 70 10.71 -8.84 -10.60
N ILE A 71 10.11 -9.37 -11.66
CA ILE A 71 9.35 -8.58 -12.64
C ILE A 71 8.03 -8.22 -11.95
N GLN A 72 7.80 -6.95 -11.72
CA GLN A 72 6.54 -6.44 -11.16
C GLN A 72 5.73 -5.82 -12.31
N PRO A 73 4.73 -6.53 -12.86
CA PRO A 73 3.91 -5.97 -13.92
C PRO A 73 3.13 -4.77 -13.40
N ARG A 74 3.06 -3.70 -14.19
CA ARG A 74 2.24 -2.54 -13.82
C ARG A 74 0.78 -2.85 -14.12
N VAL A 75 -0.05 -2.84 -13.09
CA VAL A 75 -1.48 -3.15 -13.17
C VAL A 75 -2.33 -1.89 -13.05
N ILE A 76 -3.46 -1.84 -13.76
CA ILE A 76 -4.47 -0.79 -13.64
C ILE A 76 -5.88 -1.40 -13.57
N ASN A 77 -6.76 -0.78 -12.80
CA ASN A 77 -8.16 -1.21 -12.68
C ASN A 77 -9.09 -0.39 -13.58
N LEU A 78 -10.22 -0.97 -14.00
CA LEU A 78 -11.23 -0.28 -14.83
C LEU A 78 -11.73 1.04 -14.21
N GLY A 79 -12.00 1.07 -12.90
CA GLY A 79 -12.44 2.32 -12.25
C GLY A 79 -11.38 3.43 -12.30
N GLN A 80 -10.10 3.05 -12.22
CA GLN A 80 -8.98 4.01 -12.32
C GLN A 80 -8.77 4.50 -13.75
N ILE A 81 -9.21 3.74 -14.75
CA ILE A 81 -9.19 4.16 -16.14
C ILE A 81 -10.23 5.27 -16.34
N GLU A 82 -11.45 5.10 -15.85
CA GLU A 82 -12.53 6.09 -15.95
C GLU A 82 -12.15 7.41 -15.24
N GLU A 83 -11.63 7.34 -14.00
CA GLU A 83 -11.22 8.52 -13.23
C GLU A 83 -10.06 9.29 -13.89
N ARG A 84 -9.20 8.59 -14.63
CA ARG A 84 -7.98 9.18 -15.23
C ARG A 84 -8.13 9.46 -16.71
N LEU A 85 -9.34 9.40 -17.28
CA LEU A 85 -9.57 9.68 -18.69
C LEU A 85 -9.01 11.04 -19.13
N GLU A 86 -9.20 12.09 -18.33
CA GLU A 86 -8.68 13.43 -18.62
C GLU A 86 -7.14 13.49 -18.60
N GLN A 87 -6.52 12.73 -17.69
CA GLN A 87 -5.06 12.64 -17.60
C GLN A 87 -4.49 11.86 -18.79
N PHE A 88 -5.13 10.76 -19.19
CA PHE A 88 -4.73 9.99 -20.37
C PHE A 88 -4.92 10.79 -21.66
N SER A 89 -5.98 11.60 -21.74
CA SER A 89 -6.19 12.53 -22.87
C SER A 89 -5.09 13.58 -22.94
N SER A 90 -4.65 14.10 -21.79
CA SER A 90 -3.56 15.10 -21.72
C SER A 90 -2.19 14.50 -22.08
N LEU A 91 -2.01 13.19 -21.88
CA LEU A 91 -0.78 12.45 -22.20
C LEU A 91 -0.73 11.95 -23.66
N ASN A 92 -1.68 12.34 -24.52
CA ASN A 92 -1.81 11.84 -25.91
C ASN A 92 -1.87 10.30 -26.02
N VAL A 93 -2.36 9.63 -24.97
CA VAL A 93 -2.54 8.17 -24.95
C VAL A 93 -3.92 7.76 -25.49
N VAL A 94 -4.82 8.73 -25.61
CA VAL A 94 -6.18 8.55 -26.10
C VAL A 94 -6.25 8.95 -27.57
N SER A 95 -6.54 7.99 -28.44
CA SER A 95 -6.90 8.24 -29.84
C SER A 95 -8.42 8.23 -29.98
N LYS A 96 -8.96 9.13 -30.80
CA LYS A 96 -10.34 9.02 -31.29
C LYS A 96 -10.31 8.16 -32.56
N THR A 97 -11.03 7.05 -32.57
CA THR A 97 -11.23 6.26 -33.79
C THR A 97 -12.19 7.00 -34.73
N GLU A 98 -12.17 6.69 -36.03
CA GLU A 98 -13.06 7.26 -37.05
C GLU A 98 -14.56 7.11 -36.71
N ASP A 99 -14.93 6.09 -35.93
CA ASP A 99 -16.30 5.84 -35.42
C ASP A 99 -16.69 6.66 -34.17
N GLY A 100 -15.84 7.59 -33.70
CA GLY A 100 -16.12 8.42 -32.51
C GLY A 100 -15.92 7.72 -31.15
N LYS A 101 -15.42 6.48 -31.13
CA LYS A 101 -15.08 5.75 -29.90
C LYS A 101 -13.71 6.18 -29.36
N LEU A 102 -13.59 6.26 -28.02
CA LEU A 102 -12.33 6.55 -27.34
C LEU A 102 -11.49 5.28 -27.27
N GLU A 103 -10.29 5.34 -27.82
CA GLU A 103 -9.31 4.26 -27.76
C GLU A 103 -8.16 4.65 -26.83
N ILE A 104 -7.85 3.78 -25.87
CA ILE A 104 -6.81 4.00 -24.87
C ILE A 104 -5.71 2.95 -25.04
N ASP A 105 -4.50 3.42 -25.33
CA ASP A 105 -3.30 2.59 -25.42
C ASP A 105 -2.55 2.53 -24.07
N LEU A 106 -2.91 1.54 -23.24
CA LEU A 106 -2.30 1.38 -21.93
C LEU A 106 -0.85 0.91 -22.00
N VAL A 107 -0.39 0.38 -23.14
CA VAL A 107 1.02 -0.02 -23.34
C VAL A 107 1.90 1.22 -23.40
N LYS A 108 1.47 2.27 -24.11
CA LYS A 108 2.16 3.57 -24.13
C LYS A 108 2.19 4.23 -22.76
N ALA A 109 1.13 4.06 -21.97
CA ALA A 109 1.10 4.52 -20.58
C ALA A 109 1.96 3.66 -19.62
N GLY A 110 2.55 2.56 -20.11
CA GLY A 110 3.44 1.70 -19.34
C GLY A 110 2.70 0.74 -18.39
N TYR A 111 1.46 0.36 -18.70
CA TYR A 111 0.73 -0.68 -17.96
C TYR A 111 0.74 -2.00 -18.74
N ASP A 112 0.96 -3.10 -18.03
CA ASP A 112 1.07 -4.45 -18.60
C ASP A 112 -0.23 -5.25 -18.44
N LYS A 113 -1.07 -4.95 -17.45
CA LYS A 113 -2.29 -5.73 -17.19
C LYS A 113 -3.45 -4.90 -16.66
N VAL A 114 -4.65 -5.15 -17.20
CA VAL A 114 -5.91 -4.55 -16.75
C VAL A 114 -6.68 -5.53 -15.85
N LEU A 115 -7.19 -5.00 -14.74
CA LEU A 115 -7.96 -5.71 -13.73
C LEU A 115 -9.40 -5.20 -13.66
N GLY A 116 -10.35 -6.08 -13.34
CA GLY A 116 -11.80 -5.80 -13.39
C GLY A 116 -12.40 -5.05 -12.19
N MET A 117 -11.61 -4.38 -11.34
CA MET A 117 -12.16 -3.63 -10.21
C MET A 117 -12.74 -2.28 -10.67
N GLY A 118 -13.95 -1.95 -10.20
CA GLY A 118 -14.69 -0.76 -10.61
C GLY A 118 -15.73 -1.02 -11.72
N LYS A 119 -16.31 0.06 -12.22
CA LYS A 119 -17.28 0.09 -13.33
C LYS A 119 -16.74 0.99 -14.43
N LEU A 120 -17.06 0.65 -15.67
CA LEU A 120 -16.77 1.44 -16.85
C LEU A 120 -18.13 1.91 -17.39
N SER A 121 -18.37 3.22 -17.40
CA SER A 121 -19.63 3.80 -17.90
C SER A 121 -19.57 4.11 -19.39
N SER A 122 -18.37 4.39 -19.89
CA SER A 122 -18.15 4.85 -21.25
C SER A 122 -17.73 3.69 -22.17
N PRO A 123 -18.23 3.61 -23.41
CA PRO A 123 -17.81 2.60 -24.38
C PRO A 123 -16.38 2.91 -24.85
N ILE A 124 -15.39 2.26 -24.24
CA ILE A 124 -13.96 2.51 -24.49
C ILE A 124 -13.32 1.27 -25.13
N ILE A 125 -12.45 1.50 -26.11
CA ILE A 125 -11.57 0.47 -26.67
C ILE A 125 -10.26 0.50 -25.89
N ILE A 126 -9.92 -0.59 -25.20
CA ILE A 126 -8.72 -0.65 -24.36
C ILE A 126 -7.70 -1.59 -24.98
N LYS A 127 -6.49 -1.07 -25.22
CA LYS A 127 -5.33 -1.81 -25.72
C LYS A 127 -4.35 -2.09 -24.58
N CYS A 128 -4.07 -3.35 -24.27
CA CYS A 128 -3.11 -3.77 -23.23
C CYS A 128 -2.54 -5.16 -23.52
N LYS A 129 -1.46 -5.55 -22.83
CA LYS A 129 -0.83 -6.88 -23.00
C LYS A 129 -1.62 -8.02 -22.36
N ALA A 130 -2.35 -7.75 -21.28
CA ALA A 130 -3.12 -8.77 -20.58
C ALA A 130 -4.37 -8.19 -19.91
N PHE A 131 -5.45 -8.98 -19.88
CA PHE A 131 -6.70 -8.65 -19.21
C PHE A 131 -7.12 -9.80 -18.29
N THR A 132 -7.86 -9.48 -17.21
CA THR A 132 -8.59 -10.51 -16.45
C THR A 132 -9.93 -10.82 -17.11
N GLU A 133 -10.43 -12.04 -16.97
CA GLU A 133 -11.75 -12.44 -17.50
C GLU A 133 -12.88 -11.51 -17.05
N THR A 134 -12.84 -11.08 -15.79
CA THR A 134 -13.80 -10.12 -15.22
C THR A 134 -13.69 -8.73 -15.83
N ALA A 135 -12.53 -8.35 -16.35
CA ALA A 135 -12.35 -7.06 -17.01
C ALA A 135 -12.93 -7.10 -18.42
N ILE A 136 -12.68 -8.18 -19.16
CA ILE A 136 -13.21 -8.38 -20.52
C ILE A 136 -14.73 -8.31 -20.51
N LYS A 137 -15.39 -9.08 -19.63
CA LYS A 137 -16.85 -9.08 -19.50
C LYS A 137 -17.42 -7.69 -19.25
N LYS A 138 -16.82 -6.94 -18.32
CA LYS A 138 -17.27 -5.56 -18.00
C LYS A 138 -17.04 -4.56 -19.12
N ILE A 139 -15.96 -4.71 -19.89
CA ILE A 139 -15.69 -3.86 -21.05
C ILE A 139 -16.72 -4.14 -22.14
N GLU A 140 -17.05 -5.42 -22.38
CA GLU A 140 -18.07 -5.82 -23.35
C GLU A 140 -19.49 -5.38 -22.93
N GLU A 141 -19.84 -5.52 -21.64
CA GLU A 141 -21.10 -5.02 -21.08
C GLU A 141 -21.25 -3.49 -21.24
N ALA A 142 -20.15 -2.75 -21.16
CA ALA A 142 -20.13 -1.30 -21.38
C ALA A 142 -20.14 -0.90 -22.88
N GLY A 143 -20.21 -1.87 -23.80
CA GLY A 143 -20.16 -1.62 -25.26
C GLY A 143 -18.76 -1.26 -25.79
N GLY A 144 -17.72 -1.54 -25.00
CA GLY A 144 -16.31 -1.37 -25.36
C GLY A 144 -15.71 -2.63 -26.01
N LYS A 145 -14.42 -2.57 -26.35
CA LYS A 145 -13.66 -3.70 -26.90
C LYS A 145 -12.30 -3.80 -26.24
N ALA A 146 -11.94 -5.00 -25.76
CA ALA A 146 -10.60 -5.28 -25.25
C ALA A 146 -9.71 -5.84 -26.38
N ILE A 147 -8.59 -5.17 -26.67
CA ILE A 147 -7.61 -5.59 -27.67
C ILE A 147 -6.33 -6.00 -26.94
N VAL A 148 -5.92 -7.25 -27.15
CA VAL A 148 -4.66 -7.78 -26.62
C VAL A 148 -3.55 -7.48 -27.62
N ILE A 149 -2.55 -6.72 -27.19
CA ILE A 149 -1.33 -6.46 -27.98
C ILE A 149 -0.21 -7.34 -27.40
N GLN A 150 0.43 -8.14 -28.25
CA GLN A 150 1.59 -8.94 -27.86
C GLN A 150 2.87 -8.08 -27.77
#